data_AF-A0A534T515-F1
#
_entry.id   AF-A0A534T515-F1
#
_cell.length_a   1.000
_cell.length_b   1.000
_cell.length_c   1.000
_cell.angle_alpha   90.00
_cell.angle_beta   90.00
_cell.angle_gamma   90.00
#
_symmetry.space_group_name_H-M   'P 1'
#
loop_
_entity.id
_entity.type
_entity.pdbx_description
1 polymer ?
#
loop_
_entity_poly.entity_id
_entity_poly.type
_entity_poly.pdbx_seq_one_letter_code
_entity_poly.pdbx_strand_id
1 'polypeptide(L)'
;MVHPKLLIIGLDSAAPALVFERWRSDLPTLAGLMARGAYGPMRSTHPPITVPAWTAMMASRDPGELGFYGFRNRKDHSYDGYAFANSAQVKVPRLWDWLGNAGLHCVVLGVPQTYPPSPIHGEMVTCFLTPSTKSAYTHPPALKAEVERVTGGYVLDVEDFRTPDKEALLRRIYEKTDKHLGLAKHMLRTRSWDFFMLVEMGVDRIHHGFWSHMDPAHHKYEPGNPFESAIRDYYRHVDRELGEMLALCPPETLVLVVSDHGAKKMDGGICFNEWLRGEGYLTLASSPTKPTPISSVPIDWGRTRA
;
A
#
# COMPACT_ATOMS: atom_id res chain seq x y z
N MET A 1 19.86 -17.59 -22.54
CA MET A 1 19.51 -18.34 -21.31
C MET A 1 18.02 -18.15 -21.09
N VAL A 2 17.29 -19.23 -20.77
CA VAL A 2 15.87 -19.10 -20.39
C VAL A 2 15.86 -18.78 -18.91
N HIS A 3 15.34 -17.61 -18.54
CA HIS A 3 15.16 -17.21 -17.14
C HIS A 3 13.72 -17.52 -16.73
N PRO A 4 13.47 -17.96 -15.49
CA PRO A 4 12.10 -18.16 -15.02
C PRO A 4 11.39 -16.80 -14.97
N LYS A 5 10.09 -16.80 -15.30
CA LYS A 5 9.27 -15.61 -15.11
C LYS A 5 9.16 -15.28 -13.62
N LEU A 6 9.06 -14.00 -13.29
CA LEU A 6 8.94 -13.53 -11.91
C LEU A 6 7.60 -12.84 -11.69
N LEU A 7 6.79 -13.39 -10.77
CA LEU A 7 5.57 -12.77 -10.28
C LEU A 7 5.77 -12.28 -8.85
N ILE A 8 5.61 -10.97 -8.62
CA ILE A 8 5.59 -10.36 -7.29
C ILE A 8 4.17 -9.90 -6.97
N ILE A 9 3.63 -10.38 -5.85
CA ILE A 9 2.33 -9.98 -5.34
C ILE A 9 2.54 -9.29 -4.00
N GLY A 10 2.34 -7.98 -3.99
CA GLY A 10 2.34 -7.18 -2.78
C GLY A 10 0.97 -7.19 -2.12
N LEU A 11 0.93 -7.57 -0.85
CA LEU A 11 -0.24 -7.39 0.00
C LEU A 11 0.06 -6.24 0.96
N ASP A 12 -0.52 -5.07 0.71
CA ASP A 12 -0.20 -3.86 1.47
C ASP A 12 -0.64 -4.02 2.94
N SER A 13 0.26 -3.78 3.89
CA SER A 13 -0.05 -3.85 5.33
C SER A 13 -0.45 -5.24 5.84
N ALA A 14 0.02 -6.33 5.21
CA ALA A 14 -0.33 -7.68 5.60
C ALA A 14 0.41 -8.11 6.87
N ALA A 15 -0.31 -8.21 8.00
CA ALA A 15 0.27 -8.59 9.27
C ALA A 15 0.71 -10.07 9.31
N PRO A 16 2.00 -10.38 9.60
CA PRO A 16 2.50 -11.75 9.66
C PRO A 16 1.72 -12.64 10.64
N ALA A 17 1.33 -12.12 11.81
CA ALA A 17 0.56 -12.86 12.81
C ALA A 17 -0.84 -13.29 12.31
N LEU A 18 -1.41 -12.58 11.34
CA LEU A 18 -2.68 -12.98 10.73
C LEU A 18 -2.46 -14.08 9.68
N VAL A 19 -1.45 -13.92 8.82
CA VAL A 19 -1.22 -14.81 7.67
C VAL A 19 -0.50 -16.11 8.05
N PHE A 20 0.56 -16.03 8.84
CA PHE A 20 1.42 -17.17 9.18
C PHE A 20 0.88 -17.99 10.35
N GLU A 21 0.06 -17.36 11.20
CA GLU A 21 -0.46 -17.96 12.42
C GLU A 21 -2.00 -18.01 12.35
N ARG A 22 -2.69 -16.94 12.75
CA ARG A 22 -4.13 -16.94 13.08
C ARG A 22 -5.03 -17.54 12.00
N TRP A 23 -4.76 -17.28 10.72
CA TRP A 23 -5.60 -17.70 9.59
C TRP A 23 -4.90 -18.58 8.59
N ARG A 24 -3.73 -19.13 8.91
CA ARG A 24 -2.97 -19.97 7.95
C ARG A 24 -3.82 -21.09 7.34
N SER A 25 -4.68 -21.73 8.15
CA SER A 25 -5.59 -22.80 7.68
C SER A 25 -6.71 -22.30 6.76
N ASP A 26 -7.05 -21.02 6.84
CA ASP A 26 -8.11 -20.40 6.05
C ASP A 26 -7.59 -19.84 4.70
N LEU A 27 -6.27 -19.86 4.49
CA LEU A 27 -5.57 -19.27 3.35
C LEU A 27 -4.81 -20.36 2.55
N PRO A 28 -5.53 -21.30 1.90
CA PRO A 28 -4.91 -22.45 1.26
C PRO A 28 -3.90 -22.10 0.16
N THR A 29 -4.09 -21.00 -0.58
CA THR A 29 -3.14 -20.59 -1.62
C THR A 29 -1.81 -20.15 -0.99
N LEU A 30 -1.86 -19.22 -0.03
CA LEU A 30 -0.68 -18.74 0.68
C LEU A 30 -0.02 -19.86 1.49
N ALA A 31 -0.81 -20.70 2.19
CA ALA A 31 -0.29 -21.84 2.92
C ALA A 31 0.42 -22.84 1.99
N GLY A 32 -0.11 -23.05 0.78
CA GLY A 32 0.51 -23.88 -0.25
C GLY A 32 1.84 -23.32 -0.74
N LEU A 33 1.93 -21.99 -0.96
CA LEU A 33 3.20 -21.33 -1.31
C LEU A 33 4.23 -21.48 -0.19
N MET A 34 3.82 -21.27 1.08
CA MET A 34 4.70 -21.47 2.24
C MET A 34 5.21 -22.90 2.36
N ALA A 35 4.36 -23.90 2.06
CA ALA A 35 4.74 -25.31 2.15
C ALA A 35 5.72 -25.77 1.06
N ARG A 36 5.72 -25.10 -0.10
CA ARG A 36 6.59 -25.43 -1.25
C ARG A 36 7.79 -24.50 -1.41
N GLY A 37 7.88 -23.45 -0.60
CA GLY A 37 8.91 -22.41 -0.70
C GLY A 37 9.48 -22.01 0.65
N ALA A 38 9.95 -20.78 0.73
CA ALA A 38 10.44 -20.16 1.96
C ALA A 38 9.48 -19.04 2.39
N TYR A 39 9.30 -18.89 3.70
CA TYR A 39 8.50 -17.80 4.27
C TYR A 39 9.06 -17.40 5.63
N GLY A 40 8.78 -16.17 6.05
CA GLY A 40 9.18 -15.68 7.35
C GLY A 40 8.91 -14.18 7.51
N PRO A 41 8.95 -13.67 8.75
CA PRO A 41 8.85 -12.23 8.99
C PRO A 41 10.10 -11.52 8.45
N MET A 42 9.89 -10.36 7.82
CA MET A 42 10.95 -9.46 7.39
C MET A 42 10.83 -8.11 8.11
N ARG A 43 11.96 -7.43 8.28
CA ARG A 43 11.98 -6.06 8.83
C ARG A 43 11.64 -5.08 7.72
N SER A 44 10.61 -4.27 7.94
CA SER A 44 10.25 -3.15 7.06
C SER A 44 11.25 -1.99 7.20
N THR A 45 11.06 -0.95 6.40
CA THR A 45 11.77 0.32 6.52
C THR A 45 11.37 1.11 7.77
N HIS A 46 12.14 2.14 8.09
CA HIS A 46 11.78 3.14 9.08
C HIS A 46 11.65 4.51 8.39
N PRO A 47 10.46 5.14 8.36
CA PRO A 47 9.19 4.66 8.91
C PRO A 47 8.52 3.55 8.07
N PRO A 48 7.82 2.58 8.70
CA PRO A 48 7.16 1.48 8.01
C PRO A 48 5.81 1.94 7.43
N ILE A 49 5.87 2.73 6.35
CA ILE A 49 4.70 3.30 5.66
C ILE A 49 4.76 2.89 4.19
N THR A 50 3.59 2.64 3.58
CA THR A 50 3.40 2.24 2.19
C THR A 50 4.39 2.83 1.19
N VAL A 51 4.43 4.16 1.01
CA VAL A 51 5.31 4.78 0.00
C VAL A 51 6.79 4.50 0.24
N PRO A 52 7.38 4.85 1.41
CA PRO A 52 8.79 4.58 1.64
C PRO A 52 9.14 3.10 1.54
N ALA A 53 8.30 2.21 2.07
CA ALA A 53 8.58 0.79 2.10
C ALA A 53 8.56 0.14 0.71
N TRP A 54 7.55 0.40 -0.12
CA TRP A 54 7.49 -0.14 -1.49
C TRP A 54 8.61 0.43 -2.38
N THR A 55 8.86 1.73 -2.31
CA THR A 55 9.93 2.34 -3.12
C THR A 55 11.30 1.84 -2.69
N ALA A 56 11.55 1.69 -1.39
CA ALA A 56 12.79 1.10 -0.87
C ALA A 56 12.98 -0.34 -1.36
N MET A 57 11.93 -1.16 -1.30
CA MET A 57 11.95 -2.54 -1.78
C MET A 57 12.31 -2.61 -3.27
N MET A 58 11.75 -1.71 -4.07
CA MET A 58 11.95 -1.71 -5.53
C MET A 58 13.25 -1.04 -5.98
N ALA A 59 13.78 -0.10 -5.21
CA ALA A 59 15.01 0.63 -5.54
C ALA A 59 16.27 0.06 -4.85
N SER A 60 16.12 -0.83 -3.88
CA SER A 60 17.21 -1.29 -3.01
C SER A 60 17.95 -0.14 -2.33
N ARG A 61 17.17 0.80 -1.79
CA ARG A 61 17.63 2.02 -1.08
C ARG A 61 16.79 2.24 0.15
N ASP A 62 17.37 2.80 1.20
CA ASP A 62 16.58 3.15 2.39
C ASP A 62 15.82 4.49 2.23
N PRO A 63 14.79 4.75 3.06
CA PRO A 63 14.05 6.02 3.05
C PRO A 63 14.91 7.29 3.16
N GLY A 64 16.05 7.22 3.85
CA GLY A 64 17.00 8.32 4.01
C GLY A 64 17.75 8.64 2.72
N GLU A 65 18.20 7.62 1.98
CA GLU A 65 18.79 7.78 0.64
C GLU A 65 17.77 8.31 -0.37
N LEU A 66 16.52 7.86 -0.26
CA LEU A 66 15.44 8.23 -1.20
C LEU A 66 14.78 9.57 -0.89
N GLY A 67 14.83 10.02 0.37
CA GLY A 67 14.17 11.25 0.82
C GLY A 67 12.64 11.14 0.96
N PHE A 68 12.10 9.93 1.09
CA PHE A 68 10.67 9.68 1.28
C PHE A 68 10.41 9.10 2.66
N TYR A 69 9.59 9.76 3.46
CA TYR A 69 9.23 9.33 4.83
C TYR A 69 7.72 9.13 5.00
N GLY A 70 6.95 9.27 3.93
CA GLY A 70 5.49 9.09 3.88
C GLY A 70 4.91 9.57 2.56
N PHE A 71 3.58 9.67 2.50
CA PHE A 71 2.85 10.16 1.31
C PHE A 71 3.10 11.64 1.02
N ARG A 72 3.34 12.40 2.09
CA ARG A 72 3.62 13.83 2.06
C ARG A 72 4.94 14.05 2.78
N ASN A 73 5.88 14.68 2.10
CA ASN A 73 7.19 15.00 2.65
C ASN A 73 7.36 16.51 2.69
N ARG A 74 8.25 17.00 3.56
CA ARG A 74 8.63 18.41 3.55
C ARG A 74 9.16 18.76 2.16
N LYS A 75 8.63 19.84 1.58
CA LYS A 75 9.08 20.33 0.28
C LYS A 75 10.52 20.87 0.37
N ASP A 76 10.83 21.50 1.49
CA ASP A 76 12.09 22.16 1.79
C ASP A 76 12.26 22.33 3.31
N HIS A 77 13.22 23.16 3.74
CA HIS A 77 13.49 23.45 5.14
C HIS A 77 12.52 24.45 5.78
N SER A 78 11.51 24.95 5.06
CA SER A 78 10.45 25.79 5.61
C SER A 78 9.38 24.97 6.35
N TYR A 79 8.56 25.62 7.16
CA TYR A 79 7.47 24.98 7.90
C TYR A 79 6.14 24.93 7.12
N ASP A 80 6.07 25.52 5.92
CA ASP A 80 4.81 25.82 5.22
C ASP A 80 4.53 24.91 4.01
N GLY A 81 5.26 23.81 3.83
CA GLY A 81 5.18 23.05 2.58
C GLY A 81 5.29 21.54 2.74
N TYR A 82 4.22 20.85 2.36
CA TYR A 82 4.28 19.42 2.03
C TYR A 82 4.16 19.22 0.52
N ALA A 83 4.98 18.33 -0.03
CA ALA A 83 4.86 17.83 -1.39
C ALA A 83 4.43 16.35 -1.34
N PHE A 84 3.57 15.94 -2.27
CA PHE A 84 3.25 14.53 -2.45
C PHE A 84 4.45 13.78 -3.00
N ALA A 85 4.75 12.63 -2.40
CA ALA A 85 5.74 11.70 -2.90
C ALA A 85 5.24 11.09 -4.22
N ASN A 86 5.77 11.56 -5.34
CA ASN A 86 5.43 11.06 -6.67
C ASN A 86 6.63 10.37 -7.32
N SER A 87 6.38 9.64 -8.40
CA SER A 87 7.39 8.83 -9.09
C SER A 87 8.51 9.69 -9.70
N ALA A 88 8.21 10.93 -10.12
CA ALA A 88 9.18 11.81 -10.75
C ALA A 88 10.29 12.25 -9.77
N GLN A 89 10.06 12.09 -8.46
CA GLN A 89 11.06 12.33 -7.43
C GLN A 89 12.00 11.12 -7.23
N VAL A 90 11.63 9.93 -7.70
CA VAL A 90 12.50 8.74 -7.62
C VAL A 90 13.59 8.87 -8.70
N LYS A 91 14.83 9.15 -8.28
CA LYS A 91 15.97 9.42 -9.19
C LYS A 91 16.90 8.22 -9.40
N VAL A 92 16.56 7.09 -8.81
CA VAL A 92 17.32 5.84 -8.90
C VAL A 92 16.52 4.80 -9.68
N PRO A 93 17.17 3.89 -10.43
CA PRO A 93 16.46 2.82 -11.11
C PRO A 93 15.79 1.86 -10.11
N ARG A 94 14.56 1.44 -10.43
CA ARG A 94 13.83 0.40 -9.71
C ARG A 94 13.98 -0.93 -10.43
N LEU A 95 13.53 -2.02 -9.80
CA LEU A 95 13.66 -3.38 -10.32
C LEU A 95 13.20 -3.50 -11.79
N TRP A 96 12.02 -3.00 -12.14
CA TRP A 96 11.53 -3.04 -13.53
C TRP A 96 12.31 -2.17 -14.51
N ASP A 97 13.00 -1.12 -14.03
CA ASP A 97 13.88 -0.30 -14.87
C ASP A 97 15.13 -1.11 -15.26
N TRP A 98 15.71 -1.86 -14.30
CA TRP A 98 16.82 -2.78 -14.56
C TRP A 98 16.42 -3.93 -15.50
N LEU A 99 15.28 -4.58 -15.24
CA LEU A 99 14.79 -5.69 -16.05
C LEU A 99 14.44 -5.22 -17.47
N GLY A 100 13.78 -4.06 -17.60
CA GLY A 100 13.46 -3.49 -18.91
C GLY A 100 14.70 -3.13 -19.72
N ASN A 101 15.75 -2.58 -19.09
CA ASN A 101 17.03 -2.30 -19.76
C ASN A 101 17.74 -3.58 -20.24
N ALA A 102 17.47 -4.72 -19.59
CA ALA A 102 17.94 -6.03 -20.03
C ALA A 102 17.06 -6.67 -21.12
N GLY A 103 16.04 -5.97 -21.61
CA GLY A 103 15.13 -6.43 -22.67
C GLY A 103 13.98 -7.31 -22.17
N LEU A 104 13.76 -7.41 -20.85
CA LEU A 104 12.67 -8.21 -20.27
C LEU A 104 11.37 -7.40 -20.24
N HIS A 105 10.25 -8.04 -20.61
CA HIS A 105 8.93 -7.40 -20.65
C HIS A 105 8.33 -7.35 -19.24
N CYS A 106 8.05 -6.14 -18.75
CA CYS A 106 7.55 -5.87 -17.41
C CYS A 106 6.09 -5.44 -17.40
N VAL A 107 5.27 -6.02 -16.52
CA VAL A 107 3.91 -5.56 -16.21
C VAL A 107 3.86 -5.11 -14.74
N VAL A 108 3.48 -3.86 -14.49
CA VAL A 108 3.51 -3.23 -13.16
C VAL A 108 2.14 -2.61 -12.84
N LEU A 109 1.44 -3.14 -11.83
CA LEU A 109 0.07 -2.75 -11.48
C LEU A 109 -0.05 -2.26 -10.04
N GLY A 110 -0.48 -1.01 -9.87
CA GLY A 110 -0.85 -0.48 -8.56
C GLY A 110 0.32 -0.25 -7.58
N VAL A 111 1.57 -0.51 -7.99
CA VAL A 111 2.75 -0.40 -7.11
C VAL A 111 2.91 1.04 -6.62
N PRO A 112 2.96 1.31 -5.30
CA PRO A 112 3.01 2.66 -4.76
C PRO A 112 4.16 3.53 -5.30
N GLN A 113 3.91 4.84 -5.35
CA GLN A 113 4.80 5.86 -5.91
C GLN A 113 5.15 5.65 -7.41
N THR A 114 4.22 5.11 -8.19
CA THR A 114 4.35 4.98 -9.66
C THR A 114 3.71 6.10 -10.45
N TYR A 115 2.88 6.98 -9.84
CA TYR A 115 2.32 8.15 -10.53
C TYR A 115 3.26 9.36 -10.45
N PRO A 116 3.44 10.14 -11.54
CA PRO A 116 3.00 9.86 -12.92
C PRO A 116 3.72 8.65 -13.55
N PRO A 117 3.11 7.92 -14.49
CA PRO A 117 3.74 6.75 -15.08
C PRO A 117 5.07 7.12 -15.75
N SER A 118 6.12 6.36 -15.46
CA SER A 118 7.39 6.43 -16.18
C SER A 118 7.42 5.42 -17.32
N PRO A 119 8.09 5.71 -18.46
CA PRO A 119 8.28 4.71 -19.49
C PRO A 119 9.02 3.49 -18.96
N ILE A 120 8.48 2.31 -19.25
CA ILE A 120 9.12 1.02 -18.99
C ILE A 120 9.05 0.14 -20.25
N HIS A 121 9.85 -0.91 -20.31
CA HIS A 121 9.75 -1.94 -21.34
C HIS A 121 8.56 -2.88 -21.03
N GLY A 122 7.34 -2.39 -21.28
CA GLY A 122 6.09 -3.10 -21.05
C GLY A 122 4.96 -2.18 -20.57
N GLU A 123 4.11 -2.66 -19.66
CA GLU A 123 2.89 -1.99 -19.21
C GLU A 123 2.94 -1.57 -17.74
N MET A 124 2.53 -0.33 -17.47
CA MET A 124 2.34 0.20 -16.12
C MET A 124 0.93 0.75 -15.95
N VAL A 125 0.26 0.36 -14.87
CA VAL A 125 -0.92 1.03 -14.33
C VAL A 125 -0.55 1.55 -12.95
N THR A 126 -0.60 2.87 -12.79
CA THR A 126 -0.07 3.52 -11.58
C THR A 126 -0.95 3.34 -10.35
N CYS A 127 -0.42 3.70 -9.19
CA CYS A 127 -1.02 3.44 -7.88
C CYS A 127 -2.12 4.42 -7.44
N PHE A 128 -2.62 4.19 -6.22
CA PHE A 128 -3.61 5.00 -5.50
C PHE A 128 -3.23 6.48 -5.29
N LEU A 129 -1.95 6.86 -5.47
CA LEU A 129 -1.51 8.26 -5.45
C LEU A 129 -1.84 9.04 -6.73
N THR A 130 -2.37 8.35 -7.74
CA THR A 130 -2.89 9.00 -8.94
C THR A 130 -4.03 9.94 -8.59
N PRO A 131 -4.01 11.22 -9.00
CA PRO A 131 -5.01 12.19 -8.59
C PRO A 131 -6.44 11.84 -9.00
N SER A 132 -6.62 11.26 -10.19
CA SER A 132 -7.91 10.78 -10.69
C SER A 132 -7.72 9.90 -11.92
N THR A 133 -8.73 9.13 -12.29
CA THR A 133 -8.77 8.39 -13.58
C THR A 133 -8.83 9.33 -14.79
N LYS A 134 -9.03 10.64 -14.62
CA LYS A 134 -8.88 11.62 -15.71
C LYS A 134 -7.41 11.88 -16.06
N SER A 135 -6.48 11.65 -15.12
CA SER A 135 -5.04 11.80 -15.32
C SER A 135 -4.48 10.75 -16.31
N ALA A 136 -3.29 11.01 -16.85
CA ALA A 136 -2.51 10.00 -17.57
C ALA A 136 -1.87 9.04 -16.56
N TYR A 137 -2.53 7.92 -16.28
CA TYR A 137 -2.15 6.99 -15.20
C TYR A 137 -1.60 5.65 -15.70
N THR A 138 -1.38 5.51 -17.01
CA THR A 138 -0.83 4.29 -17.62
C THR A 138 0.37 4.57 -18.52
N HIS A 139 1.24 3.58 -18.65
CA HIS A 139 2.23 3.47 -19.73
C HIS A 139 2.05 2.11 -20.45
N PRO A 140 2.04 2.06 -21.79
CA PRO A 140 1.89 3.21 -22.68
C PRO A 140 0.53 3.93 -22.45
N PRO A 141 0.37 5.19 -22.87
CA PRO A 141 -0.89 5.92 -22.68
C PRO A 141 -2.13 5.23 -23.28
N ALA A 142 -1.96 4.47 -24.36
CA ALA A 142 -3.03 3.71 -25.01
C ALA A 142 -3.63 2.60 -24.12
N LEU A 143 -2.87 2.11 -23.13
CA LEU A 143 -3.32 1.07 -22.19
C LEU A 143 -4.55 1.50 -21.38
N LYS A 144 -4.70 2.80 -21.12
CA LYS A 144 -5.81 3.37 -20.33
C LYS A 144 -7.18 2.92 -20.85
N ALA A 145 -7.41 2.94 -22.16
CA ALA A 145 -8.71 2.56 -22.73
C ALA A 145 -9.05 1.09 -22.46
N GLU A 146 -8.04 0.22 -22.47
CA GLU A 146 -8.22 -1.19 -22.15
C GLU A 146 -8.48 -1.40 -20.65
N VAL A 147 -7.74 -0.71 -19.78
CA VAL A 147 -7.95 -0.77 -18.33
C VAL A 147 -9.39 -0.40 -17.99
N GLU A 148 -9.87 0.76 -18.45
CA GLU A 148 -11.23 1.23 -18.17
C GLU A 148 -12.29 0.25 -18.69
N ARG A 149 -12.08 -0.32 -19.87
CA ARG A 149 -13.01 -1.29 -20.48
C ARG A 149 -13.05 -2.60 -19.71
N VAL A 150 -11.90 -3.14 -19.31
CA VAL A 150 -11.80 -4.42 -18.59
C VAL A 150 -12.39 -4.30 -17.20
N THR A 151 -12.22 -3.17 -16.53
CA THR A 151 -12.69 -2.98 -15.15
C THR A 151 -14.07 -2.34 -15.05
N GLY A 152 -14.68 -1.93 -16.16
CA GLY A 152 -15.96 -1.22 -16.15
C GLY A 152 -15.89 0.12 -15.38
N GLY A 153 -14.78 0.85 -15.56
CA GLY A 153 -14.43 2.04 -14.77
C GLY A 153 -13.44 1.70 -13.66
N TYR A 154 -12.19 2.15 -13.83
CA TYR A 154 -11.08 1.82 -12.92
C TYR A 154 -11.20 2.57 -11.58
N VAL A 155 -10.79 1.90 -10.50
CA VAL A 155 -10.83 2.44 -9.13
C VAL A 155 -9.40 2.50 -8.60
N LEU A 156 -8.90 3.72 -8.37
CA LEU A 156 -7.52 3.96 -7.95
C LEU A 156 -7.30 3.65 -6.46
N ASP A 157 -8.28 3.98 -5.62
CA ASP A 157 -8.26 3.71 -4.18
C ASP A 157 -9.69 3.59 -3.62
N VAL A 158 -9.78 3.12 -2.38
CA VAL A 158 -11.01 3.15 -1.59
C VAL A 158 -11.13 4.52 -0.92
N GLU A 159 -12.03 5.36 -1.42
CA GLU A 159 -12.28 6.68 -0.84
C GLU A 159 -12.89 6.59 0.57
N ASP A 160 -12.61 7.59 1.41
CA ASP A 160 -13.18 7.71 2.77
C ASP A 160 -13.18 6.39 3.56
N PHE A 161 -12.05 5.69 3.57
CA PHE A 161 -11.92 4.39 4.25
C PHE A 161 -11.99 4.47 5.79
N ARG A 162 -12.12 5.68 6.34
CA ARG A 162 -12.36 5.94 7.78
C ARG A 162 -13.81 6.26 8.09
N THR A 163 -14.70 6.16 7.10
CA THR A 163 -16.14 6.42 7.25
C THR A 163 -16.78 5.60 8.39
N PRO A 164 -17.83 6.14 9.05
CA PRO A 164 -18.69 5.35 9.92
C PRO A 164 -19.59 4.39 9.16
N ASP A 165 -19.87 4.60 7.86
CA ASP A 165 -20.66 3.67 7.04
C ASP A 165 -19.82 2.45 6.64
N LYS A 166 -19.76 1.48 7.56
CA LYS A 166 -18.96 0.27 7.42
C LYS A 166 -19.47 -0.67 6.33
N GLU A 167 -20.76 -0.74 6.08
CA GLU A 167 -21.29 -1.57 5.00
C GLU A 167 -20.89 -1.03 3.62
N ALA A 168 -21.03 0.28 3.39
CA ALA A 168 -20.60 0.91 2.15
C ALA A 168 -19.08 0.85 1.99
N LEU A 169 -18.32 0.99 3.08
CA LEU A 169 -16.88 0.78 3.05
C LEU A 169 -16.51 -0.64 2.61
N LEU A 170 -17.10 -1.66 3.23
CA LEU A 170 -16.83 -3.05 2.89
C LEU A 170 -17.11 -3.33 1.42
N ARG A 171 -18.28 -2.90 0.90
CA ARG A 171 -18.62 -3.04 -0.52
C ARG A 171 -17.57 -2.39 -1.44
N ARG A 172 -17.14 -1.16 -1.13
CA ARG A 172 -16.13 -0.44 -1.93
C ARG A 172 -14.76 -1.14 -1.93
N ILE A 173 -14.36 -1.73 -0.80
CA ILE A 173 -13.12 -2.51 -0.70
C ILE A 173 -13.17 -3.72 -1.62
N TYR A 174 -14.24 -4.51 -1.58
CA TYR A 174 -14.42 -5.67 -2.46
C TYR A 174 -14.49 -5.26 -3.93
N GLU A 175 -15.30 -4.25 -4.28
CA GLU A 175 -15.44 -3.77 -5.67
C GLU A 175 -14.08 -3.34 -6.26
N LYS A 176 -13.30 -2.54 -5.52
CA LYS A 176 -11.97 -2.11 -5.96
C LYS A 176 -11.05 -3.32 -6.16
N THR A 177 -11.09 -4.28 -5.24
CA THR A 177 -10.23 -5.47 -5.25
C THR A 177 -10.55 -6.36 -6.44
N ASP A 178 -11.83 -6.66 -6.66
CA ASP A 178 -12.33 -7.45 -7.79
C ASP A 178 -11.93 -6.83 -9.14
N LYS A 179 -12.09 -5.51 -9.27
CA LYS A 179 -11.67 -4.78 -10.48
C LYS A 179 -10.15 -4.88 -10.69
N HIS A 180 -9.36 -4.70 -9.64
CA HIS A 180 -7.91 -4.70 -9.72
C HIS A 180 -7.33 -6.09 -10.05
N LEU A 181 -7.81 -7.14 -9.36
CA LEU A 181 -7.39 -8.52 -9.60
C LEU A 181 -7.99 -9.07 -10.90
N GLY A 182 -9.18 -8.63 -11.29
CA GLY A 182 -9.74 -8.88 -12.62
C GLY A 182 -8.85 -8.34 -13.74
N LEU A 183 -8.36 -7.10 -13.61
CA LEU A 183 -7.39 -6.52 -14.54
C LEU A 183 -6.08 -7.31 -14.56
N ALA A 184 -5.55 -7.68 -13.38
CA ALA A 184 -4.32 -8.45 -13.30
C ALA A 184 -4.44 -9.81 -14.00
N LYS A 185 -5.53 -10.55 -13.77
CA LYS A 185 -5.85 -11.81 -14.46
C LYS A 185 -6.00 -11.60 -15.98
N HIS A 186 -6.63 -10.51 -16.41
CA HIS A 186 -6.71 -10.16 -17.84
C HIS A 186 -5.34 -9.94 -18.46
N MET A 187 -4.45 -9.20 -17.79
CA MET A 187 -3.10 -8.94 -18.29
C MET A 187 -2.21 -10.19 -18.28
N LEU A 188 -2.32 -11.05 -17.27
CA LEU A 188 -1.64 -12.35 -17.24
C LEU A 188 -2.00 -13.23 -18.44
N ARG A 189 -3.25 -13.15 -18.94
CA ARG A 189 -3.72 -13.93 -20.11
C ARG A 189 -3.35 -13.32 -21.44
N THR A 190 -3.30 -12.00 -21.52
CA THR A 190 -3.27 -11.28 -22.81
C THR A 190 -1.93 -10.66 -23.13
N ARG A 191 -0.99 -10.63 -22.18
CA ARG A 191 0.34 -10.05 -22.37
C ARG A 191 1.43 -11.11 -22.33
N SER A 192 2.45 -10.92 -23.16
CA SER A 192 3.76 -11.49 -22.85
C SER A 192 4.32 -10.75 -21.64
N TRP A 193 5.01 -11.47 -20.77
CA TRP A 193 5.65 -10.90 -19.58
C TRP A 193 6.76 -11.82 -19.12
N ASP A 194 7.84 -11.22 -18.67
CA ASP A 194 8.95 -11.87 -17.96
C ASP A 194 8.90 -11.49 -16.47
N PHE A 195 8.45 -10.27 -16.18
CA PHE A 195 8.21 -9.75 -14.84
C PHE A 195 6.79 -9.22 -14.71
N PHE A 196 6.09 -9.65 -13.68
CA PHE A 196 4.76 -9.16 -13.34
C PHE A 196 4.74 -8.75 -11.87
N MET A 197 4.32 -7.53 -11.58
CA MET A 197 4.15 -7.06 -10.21
C MET A 197 2.80 -6.40 -10.02
N LEU A 198 2.12 -6.78 -8.94
CA LEU A 198 0.87 -6.19 -8.49
C LEU A 198 0.99 -5.84 -7.00
N VAL A 199 0.48 -4.69 -6.56
CA VAL A 199 0.26 -4.40 -5.13
C VAL A 199 -1.24 -4.25 -4.85
N GLU A 200 -1.79 -5.15 -4.04
CA GLU A 200 -3.18 -5.10 -3.58
C GLU A 200 -3.30 -4.28 -2.29
N MET A 201 -3.82 -3.05 -2.45
CA MET A 201 -4.04 -2.06 -1.40
C MET A 201 -5.20 -2.40 -0.44
N GLY A 202 -6.17 -3.23 -0.85
CA GLY A 202 -7.37 -3.45 -0.05
C GLY A 202 -7.12 -4.14 1.29
N VAL A 203 -5.99 -4.86 1.45
CA VAL A 203 -5.56 -5.42 2.74
C VAL A 203 -5.30 -4.30 3.77
N ASP A 204 -4.63 -3.21 3.37
CA ASP A 204 -4.44 -2.05 4.24
C ASP A 204 -5.78 -1.35 4.55
N ARG A 205 -6.63 -1.19 3.53
CA ARG A 205 -7.93 -0.52 3.69
C ARG A 205 -8.86 -1.29 4.62
N ILE A 206 -8.90 -2.62 4.55
CA ILE A 206 -9.72 -3.43 5.46
C ILE A 206 -9.18 -3.35 6.90
N HIS A 207 -7.85 -3.32 7.09
CA HIS A 207 -7.27 -3.11 8.41
C HIS A 207 -7.66 -1.76 9.00
N HIS A 208 -7.49 -0.68 8.24
CA HIS A 208 -7.90 0.66 8.69
C HIS A 208 -9.39 0.76 9.00
N GLY A 209 -10.24 0.13 8.20
CA GLY A 209 -11.69 0.20 8.36
C GLY A 209 -12.22 -0.62 9.52
N PHE A 210 -11.62 -1.80 9.78
CA PHE A 210 -12.27 -2.87 10.53
C PHE A 210 -11.44 -3.50 11.66
N TRP A 211 -10.17 -3.10 11.90
CA TRP A 211 -9.36 -3.75 12.95
C TRP A 211 -10.05 -3.73 14.33
N SER A 212 -10.66 -2.61 14.69
CA SER A 212 -11.38 -2.46 15.95
C SER A 212 -12.59 -3.37 16.11
N HIS A 213 -13.11 -3.93 15.02
CA HIS A 213 -14.27 -4.82 15.00
C HIS A 213 -13.87 -6.29 15.14
N MET A 214 -12.62 -6.64 14.85
CA MET A 214 -12.12 -8.02 14.79
C MET A 214 -11.23 -8.40 15.98
N ASP A 215 -10.55 -7.43 16.59
CA ASP A 215 -9.56 -7.66 17.65
C ASP A 215 -10.17 -7.48 19.05
N PRO A 216 -10.39 -8.56 19.83
CA PRO A 216 -10.96 -8.47 21.17
C PRO A 216 -10.11 -7.66 22.16
N ALA A 217 -8.82 -7.47 21.89
CA ALA A 217 -7.98 -6.62 22.71
C ALA A 217 -8.17 -5.13 22.40
N HIS A 218 -8.85 -4.76 21.31
CA HIS A 218 -9.08 -3.38 20.92
C HIS A 218 -10.08 -2.70 21.86
N HIS A 219 -9.77 -1.48 22.32
CA HIS A 219 -10.58 -0.74 23.29
C HIS A 219 -11.96 -0.28 22.78
N LYS A 220 -12.27 -0.56 21.50
CA LYS A 220 -13.54 -0.24 20.83
C LYS A 220 -14.24 -1.50 20.31
N TYR A 221 -13.73 -2.67 20.68
CA TYR A 221 -14.31 -3.93 20.25
C TYR A 221 -15.59 -4.19 21.02
N GLU A 222 -16.62 -4.61 20.27
CA GLU A 222 -17.92 -5.00 20.81
C GLU A 222 -18.19 -6.45 20.37
N PRO A 223 -18.31 -7.41 21.30
CA PRO A 223 -18.63 -8.80 20.96
C PRO A 223 -19.96 -8.92 20.20
N GLY A 224 -19.99 -9.72 19.15
CA GLY A 224 -21.18 -9.95 18.31
C GLY A 224 -21.47 -8.85 17.30
N ASN A 225 -20.54 -7.89 17.10
CA ASN A 225 -20.71 -6.88 16.06
C ASN A 225 -20.73 -7.52 14.66
N PRO A 226 -21.42 -6.93 13.67
CA PRO A 226 -21.63 -7.56 12.37
C PRO A 226 -20.36 -7.67 11.49
N PHE A 227 -19.24 -7.07 11.91
CA PHE A 227 -18.01 -7.01 11.12
C PHE A 227 -16.83 -7.78 11.73
N GLU A 228 -17.07 -8.64 12.73
CA GLU A 228 -16.01 -9.42 13.38
C GLU A 228 -15.19 -10.26 12.40
N SER A 229 -15.83 -10.81 11.38
CA SER A 229 -15.17 -11.64 10.38
C SER A 229 -14.69 -10.85 9.15
N ALA A 230 -14.98 -9.55 9.04
CA ALA A 230 -14.79 -8.78 7.81
C ALA A 230 -13.35 -8.85 7.28
N ILE A 231 -12.34 -8.72 8.16
CA ILE A 231 -10.92 -8.84 7.75
C ILE A 231 -10.60 -10.27 7.32
N ARG A 232 -10.97 -11.28 8.13
CA ARG A 232 -10.69 -12.69 7.79
C ARG A 232 -11.32 -13.08 6.46
N ASP A 233 -12.59 -12.73 6.25
CA ASP A 233 -13.33 -13.10 5.05
C ASP A 233 -12.81 -12.35 3.81
N TYR A 234 -12.29 -11.13 3.99
CA TYR A 234 -11.56 -10.42 2.94
C TYR A 234 -10.23 -11.10 2.60
N TYR A 235 -9.45 -11.54 3.59
CA TYR A 235 -8.23 -12.31 3.36
C TYR A 235 -8.49 -13.63 2.61
N ARG A 236 -9.56 -14.35 2.96
CA ARG A 236 -9.99 -15.56 2.22
C ARG A 236 -10.37 -15.25 0.78
N HIS A 237 -11.00 -14.10 0.54
CA HIS A 237 -11.32 -13.65 -0.80
C HIS A 237 -10.04 -13.37 -1.60
N VAL A 238 -9.10 -12.60 -1.05
CA VAL A 238 -7.81 -12.33 -1.70
C VAL A 238 -7.03 -13.62 -1.95
N ASP A 239 -6.98 -14.57 -1.00
CA ASP A 239 -6.31 -15.86 -1.15
C ASP A 239 -6.87 -16.71 -2.30
N ARG A 240 -8.20 -16.70 -2.50
CA ARG A 240 -8.82 -17.35 -3.65
C ARG A 240 -8.41 -16.68 -4.97
N GLU A 241 -8.46 -15.35 -5.04
CA GLU A 241 -8.08 -14.60 -6.24
C GLU A 241 -6.59 -14.81 -6.59
N LEU A 242 -5.72 -14.89 -5.58
CA LEU A 242 -4.31 -15.27 -5.74
C LEU A 242 -4.20 -16.66 -6.38
N GLY A 243 -4.98 -17.64 -5.90
CA GLY A 243 -5.01 -18.99 -6.47
C GLY A 243 -5.37 -18.99 -7.95
N GLU A 244 -6.38 -18.19 -8.34
CA GLU A 244 -6.76 -18.00 -9.74
C GLU A 244 -5.66 -17.34 -10.57
N MET A 245 -4.96 -16.34 -10.04
CA MET A 245 -3.81 -15.71 -10.73
C MET A 245 -2.67 -16.71 -10.94
N LEU A 246 -2.34 -17.50 -9.93
CA LEU A 246 -1.27 -18.50 -10.03
C LEU A 246 -1.58 -19.58 -11.06
N ALA A 247 -2.85 -19.98 -11.19
CA ALA A 247 -3.28 -20.94 -12.21
C ALA A 247 -3.11 -20.44 -13.66
N LEU A 248 -2.98 -19.12 -13.86
CA LEU A 248 -2.71 -18.51 -15.18
C LEU A 248 -1.21 -18.40 -15.48
N CYS A 249 -0.35 -18.64 -14.48
CA CYS A 249 1.08 -18.51 -14.64
C CYS A 249 1.71 -19.80 -15.19
N PRO A 250 2.77 -19.73 -16.00
CA PRO A 250 3.54 -20.91 -16.37
C PRO A 250 4.08 -21.66 -15.14
N PRO A 251 4.19 -22.99 -15.17
CA PRO A 251 4.62 -23.79 -14.00
C PRO A 251 5.98 -23.39 -13.40
N GLU A 252 6.92 -22.92 -14.23
CA GLU A 252 8.27 -22.50 -13.82
C GLU A 252 8.34 -21.05 -13.30
N THR A 253 7.20 -20.43 -13.03
CA THR A 253 7.15 -19.05 -12.52
C THR A 253 7.68 -18.99 -11.08
N LEU A 254 8.68 -18.15 -10.84
CA LEU A 254 9.08 -17.77 -9.49
C LEU A 254 8.06 -16.79 -8.91
N VAL A 255 7.47 -17.13 -7.76
CA VAL A 255 6.42 -16.34 -7.12
C VAL A 255 6.93 -15.81 -5.78
N LEU A 256 6.82 -14.49 -5.59
CA LEU A 256 7.03 -13.83 -4.31
C LEU A 256 5.72 -13.19 -3.86
N VAL A 257 5.29 -13.52 -2.64
CA VAL A 257 4.23 -12.76 -1.94
C VAL A 257 4.90 -11.98 -0.82
N VAL A 258 4.79 -10.66 -0.89
CA VAL A 258 5.51 -9.74 0.01
C VAL A 258 4.55 -8.73 0.60
N SER A 259 4.98 -8.13 1.70
CA SER A 259 4.31 -6.98 2.30
C SER A 259 5.33 -5.92 2.66
N ASP A 260 4.92 -4.67 2.53
CA ASP A 260 5.69 -3.49 2.84
C ASP A 260 5.79 -3.24 4.33
N HIS A 261 4.71 -3.46 5.08
CA HIS A 261 4.65 -3.38 6.54
C HIS A 261 3.55 -4.28 7.11
N GLY A 262 3.52 -4.41 8.44
CA GLY A 262 2.43 -5.10 9.14
C GLY A 262 1.34 -4.14 9.63
N ALA A 263 0.36 -4.70 10.32
CA ALA A 263 -0.69 -3.95 11.01
C ALA A 263 -0.82 -4.42 12.47
N LYS A 264 -1.28 -3.53 13.34
CA LYS A 264 -1.58 -3.81 14.75
C LYS A 264 -2.68 -2.89 15.27
N LYS A 265 -3.29 -3.27 16.38
CA LYS A 265 -4.24 -2.45 17.13
C LYS A 265 -3.62 -1.10 17.51
N MET A 266 -4.44 -0.06 17.42
CA MET A 266 -4.11 1.30 17.84
C MET A 266 -4.81 1.57 19.18
N ASP A 267 -4.02 1.69 20.25
CA ASP A 267 -4.52 2.03 21.58
C ASP A 267 -4.92 3.51 21.72
N GLY A 268 -4.25 4.38 20.96
CA GLY A 268 -4.44 5.81 21.02
C GLY A 268 -3.30 6.55 20.33
N GLY A 269 -3.24 7.85 20.55
CA GLY A 269 -2.15 8.72 20.10
C GLY A 269 -1.58 9.51 21.26
N ILE A 270 -0.31 9.87 21.16
CA ILE A 270 0.32 10.81 22.09
C ILE A 270 0.18 12.21 21.48
N CYS A 271 -0.40 13.15 22.24
CA CYS A 271 -0.43 14.56 21.88
C CYS A 271 0.97 15.16 22.07
N PHE A 272 1.88 14.89 21.13
CA PHE A 272 3.31 15.19 21.29
C PHE A 272 3.59 16.67 21.57
N ASN A 273 2.83 17.59 20.95
CA ASN A 273 2.94 19.02 21.23
C ASN A 273 2.54 19.38 22.67
N GLU A 274 1.54 18.71 23.24
CA GLU A 274 1.17 18.92 24.65
C GLU A 274 2.22 18.36 25.60
N TRP A 275 2.82 17.20 25.25
CA TRP A 275 3.96 16.66 25.99
C TRP A 275 5.15 17.62 25.95
N LEU A 276 5.52 18.15 24.77
CA LEU A 276 6.60 19.14 24.64
C LEU A 276 6.33 20.40 25.48
N ARG A 277 5.06 20.85 25.58
CA ARG A 277 4.68 21.96 26.45
C ARG A 277 4.83 21.62 27.93
N GLY A 278 4.36 20.44 28.33
CA GLY A 278 4.45 19.96 29.72
C GLY A 278 5.90 19.83 30.21
N GLU A 279 6.79 19.38 29.33
CA GLU A 279 8.23 19.25 29.62
C GLU A 279 9.02 20.56 29.43
N GLY A 280 8.37 21.65 29.00
CA GLY A 280 9.01 22.96 28.81
C GLY A 280 9.86 23.09 27.55
N TYR A 281 9.73 22.18 26.58
CA TYR A 281 10.40 22.26 25.27
C TYR A 281 9.67 23.16 24.26
N LEU A 282 8.34 23.27 24.37
CA LEU A 282 7.51 24.13 23.52
C LEU A 282 6.81 25.19 24.37
N THR A 283 7.02 26.47 24.05
CA THR A 283 6.32 27.58 24.71
C THR A 283 5.37 28.25 23.72
N LEU A 284 4.12 28.44 24.14
CA LEU A 284 3.15 29.22 23.37
C LEU A 284 3.10 30.65 23.92
N ALA A 285 3.00 31.64 23.05
CA ALA A 285 2.78 33.03 23.45
C ALA A 285 1.39 33.23 24.07
N SER A 286 0.40 32.44 23.62
CA SER A 286 -0.90 32.31 24.26
C SER A 286 -1.47 30.91 24.08
N SER A 287 -2.17 30.42 25.10
CA SER A 287 -2.80 29.10 25.06
C SER A 287 -4.12 29.15 24.29
N PRO A 288 -4.38 28.22 23.35
CA PRO A 288 -5.67 28.12 22.70
C PRO A 288 -6.74 27.60 23.67
N THR A 289 -7.99 28.02 23.48
CA THR A 289 -9.14 27.60 24.32
C THR A 289 -9.82 26.31 23.83
N LYS A 290 -9.43 25.82 22.65
CA LYS A 290 -9.95 24.60 22.02
C LYS A 290 -8.84 23.89 21.26
N PRO A 291 -9.00 22.59 20.92
CA PRO A 291 -8.06 21.91 20.04
C PRO A 291 -7.80 22.72 18.76
N THR A 292 -6.54 23.06 18.52
CA THR A 292 -6.12 23.98 17.45
C THR A 292 -4.90 23.39 16.72
N PRO A 293 -4.88 23.38 15.38
CA PRO A 293 -3.70 22.96 14.62
C PRO A 293 -2.47 23.76 15.01
N ILE A 294 -1.31 23.12 15.17
CA ILE A 294 -0.08 23.77 15.64
C ILE A 294 0.33 24.97 14.78
N SER A 295 0.10 24.89 13.46
CA SER A 295 0.35 25.97 12.50
C SER A 295 -0.48 27.23 12.73
N SER A 296 -1.55 27.15 13.54
CA SER A 296 -2.42 28.27 13.88
C SER A 296 -2.25 28.74 15.33
N VAL A 297 -1.31 28.15 16.08
CA VAL A 297 -1.03 28.51 17.47
C VAL A 297 0.15 29.49 17.50
N PRO A 298 0.07 30.61 18.25
CA PRO A 298 1.18 31.55 18.36
C PRO A 298 2.27 30.95 19.26
N ILE A 299 3.35 30.47 18.64
CA ILE A 299 4.52 29.90 19.33
C ILE A 299 5.47 31.03 19.76
N ASP A 300 5.90 30.98 21.02
CA ASP A 300 7.01 31.82 21.51
C ASP A 300 8.33 31.11 21.17
N TRP A 301 8.87 31.45 20.00
CA TRP A 301 10.14 30.90 19.51
C TRP A 301 11.34 31.32 20.34
N GLY A 302 11.28 32.43 21.08
CA GLY A 302 12.37 32.89 21.95
C GLY A 302 12.54 32.03 23.20
N ARG A 303 11.47 31.35 23.62
CA ARG A 303 11.45 30.47 24.81
C ARG A 303 11.34 28.99 24.49
N THR A 304 11.00 28.64 23.25
CA THR A 304 10.95 27.27 22.74
C THR A 304 12.37 26.71 22.56
N ARG A 305 12.55 25.42 22.86
CA ARG A 305 13.85 24.72 22.83
C ARG A 305 13.90 23.50 21.91
N ALA A 306 12.74 23.04 21.42
CA ALA A 306 12.62 21.95 20.45
C ALA A 306 12.96 22.39 19.02
#